data_AF-A0A7L3QJH0-F1
#
_entry.id   AF-A0A7L3QJH0-F1
#
_cell.length_a   1.000
_cell.length_b   1.000
_cell.length_c   1.000
_cell.angle_alpha   90.00
_cell.angle_beta   90.00
_cell.angle_gamma   90.00
#
_symmetry.space_group_name_H-M   'P 1'
#
loop_
_entity.id
_entity.type
_entity.pdbx_description
1 polymer ?
#
loop_
_entity_poly.entity_id
_entity_poly.type
_entity_poly.pdbx_seq_one_letter_code
_entity_poly.pdbx_strand_id
1 'polypeptide(L)'
;MARKKLHRPIAAMAKKIREYRALKDRPRDSQRFAVDYETMRRPLTQKRLPVRAWEDVRNENRLFALLCRLPRFGVGRTVTRKSWLWAHDEPCYWVITKVKADYMAENMDHGRVWGYLTFKGKTEEEVREIDKTMYHDWRMVPKHEEEAFKKFTPVSEETVRFLPYPPLLRAMILAQWQKEGKPIMEEPVIDLEKV
;
A
#
# COMPACT_ATOMS: atom_id res chain seq x y z
N MET A 1 33.98 -5.23 -32.61
CA MET A 1 33.88 -3.79 -32.93
C MET A 1 32.53 -3.26 -32.43
N ALA A 2 32.52 -2.40 -31.41
CA ALA A 2 31.27 -1.83 -30.90
C ALA A 2 30.74 -0.77 -31.89
N ARG A 3 29.52 -0.98 -32.44
CA ARG A 3 28.87 0.00 -33.33
C ARG A 3 28.68 1.33 -32.57
N LYS A 4 29.30 2.41 -33.05
CA LYS A 4 29.09 3.77 -32.54
C LYS A 4 27.59 4.11 -32.71
N LYS A 5 26.90 4.43 -31.60
CA LYS A 5 25.48 4.83 -31.65
C LYS A 5 25.36 6.10 -32.50
N LEU A 6 24.50 6.09 -33.52
CA LEU A 6 24.17 7.27 -34.30
C LEU A 6 23.58 8.35 -33.39
N HIS A 7 24.15 9.55 -33.40
CA HIS A 7 23.62 10.70 -32.68
C HIS A 7 22.31 11.17 -33.33
N ARG A 8 21.21 11.15 -32.57
CA ARG A 8 19.86 11.55 -33.03
C ARG A 8 19.40 12.80 -32.26
N PRO A 9 19.78 14.01 -32.69
CA PRO A 9 19.53 15.24 -31.94
C PRO A 9 18.03 15.56 -31.81
N ILE A 10 17.26 15.30 -32.86
CA ILE A 10 15.80 15.53 -32.87
C ILE A 10 15.09 14.65 -31.84
N ALA A 11 15.49 13.37 -31.73
CA ALA A 11 14.90 12.45 -30.75
C ALA A 11 15.21 12.88 -29.31
N ALA A 12 16.44 13.35 -29.06
CA ALA A 12 16.83 13.88 -27.75
C ALA A 12 16.05 15.16 -27.39
N MET A 13 15.89 16.07 -28.36
CA MET A 13 15.12 17.31 -28.18
C MET A 13 13.63 17.01 -27.94
N ALA A 14 13.03 16.11 -28.72
CA ALA A 14 11.64 15.70 -28.54
C ALA A 14 11.41 15.05 -27.16
N LYS A 15 12.37 14.24 -26.67
CA LYS A 15 12.31 13.67 -25.32
C LYS A 15 12.28 14.76 -24.25
N LYS A 16 13.20 15.73 -24.31
CA LYS A 16 13.24 16.86 -23.36
C LYS A 16 11.95 17.66 -23.35
N ILE A 17 11.41 17.98 -24.53
CA ILE A 17 10.15 18.75 -24.64
C ILE A 17 8.98 17.95 -24.04
N ARG A 18 8.89 16.64 -24.30
CA ARG A 18 7.85 15.78 -23.73
C ARG A 18 7.94 15.71 -22.21
N GLU A 19 9.14 15.56 -21.65
CA GLU A 19 9.35 15.53 -20.20
C GLU A 19 8.96 16.86 -19.55
N TYR A 20 9.36 17.98 -20.16
CA TYR A 20 8.98 19.31 -19.70
C TYR A 20 7.45 19.52 -19.71
N ARG A 21 6.78 19.18 -20.82
CA ARG A 21 5.31 19.25 -20.92
C ARG A 21 4.63 18.31 -19.92
N ALA A 22 5.13 17.09 -19.76
CA ALA A 22 4.60 16.14 -18.79
C ALA A 22 4.71 16.64 -17.34
N LEU A 23 5.76 17.41 -17.01
CA LEU A 23 5.91 18.02 -15.70
C LEU A 23 4.96 19.22 -15.52
N LYS A 24 4.87 20.09 -16.53
CA LYS A 24 4.07 21.31 -16.50
C LYS A 24 2.56 21.01 -16.52
N ASP A 25 2.15 20.09 -17.39
CA ASP A 25 0.76 19.71 -17.61
C ASP A 25 0.37 18.47 -16.77
N ARG A 26 1.14 18.16 -15.72
CA ARG A 26 0.85 17.04 -14.84
C ARG A 26 -0.52 17.28 -14.17
N PRO A 27 -1.51 16.40 -14.38
CA PRO A 27 -2.80 16.56 -13.76
C PRO A 27 -2.67 16.43 -12.24
N ARG A 28 -3.40 17.27 -11.51
CA ARG A 28 -3.39 17.30 -10.05
C ARG A 28 -4.13 16.11 -9.48
N ASP A 29 -3.93 15.81 -8.20
CA ASP A 29 -4.56 14.66 -7.56
C ASP A 29 -6.08 14.82 -7.48
N SER A 30 -6.58 16.05 -7.30
CA SER A 30 -8.00 16.41 -7.45
C SER A 30 -8.60 16.02 -8.80
N GLN A 31 -7.92 16.37 -9.90
CA GLN A 31 -8.38 16.04 -11.26
C GLN A 31 -8.27 14.54 -11.57
N ARG A 32 -7.17 13.91 -11.12
CA ARG A 32 -6.92 12.49 -11.37
C ARG A 32 -7.88 11.60 -10.60
N PHE A 33 -8.20 11.97 -9.37
CA PHE A 33 -8.97 11.14 -8.45
C PHE A 33 -10.42 11.56 -8.27
N ALA A 34 -10.88 12.62 -8.96
CA ALA A 34 -12.29 12.91 -9.11
C ALA A 34 -13.09 11.67 -9.57
N VAL A 35 -14.28 11.54 -9.01
CA VAL A 35 -15.24 10.47 -9.29
C VAL A 35 -16.61 11.11 -9.43
N ASP A 36 -17.30 10.77 -10.51
CA ASP A 36 -18.73 11.01 -10.65
C ASP A 36 -19.48 9.88 -9.93
N TYR A 37 -20.25 10.24 -8.90
CA TYR A 37 -20.96 9.31 -8.02
C TYR A 37 -22.20 8.68 -8.66
N GLU A 38 -22.73 9.27 -9.74
CA GLU A 38 -23.87 8.71 -10.47
C GLU A 38 -23.39 7.60 -11.41
N THR A 39 -22.40 7.90 -12.24
CA THR A 39 -21.91 6.96 -13.27
C THR A 39 -20.77 6.05 -12.80
N MET A 40 -20.18 6.32 -11.64
CA MET A 40 -18.98 5.66 -11.10
C MET A 40 -17.78 5.73 -12.06
N ARG A 41 -17.66 6.84 -12.81
CA ARG A 41 -16.57 7.07 -13.76
C ARG A 41 -15.65 8.19 -13.28
N ARG A 42 -14.38 8.11 -13.69
CA ARG A 42 -13.42 9.19 -13.51
C ARG A 42 -13.49 10.14 -14.71
N PRO A 43 -13.82 11.43 -14.54
CA PRO A 43 -14.04 12.34 -15.68
C PRO A 43 -12.79 12.51 -16.56
N LEU A 44 -11.60 12.52 -15.96
CA LEU A 44 -10.35 12.68 -16.70
C LEU A 44 -10.02 11.49 -17.63
N THR A 45 -10.29 10.27 -17.18
CA THR A 45 -9.90 9.05 -17.91
C THR A 45 -11.07 8.33 -18.56
N GLN A 46 -12.30 8.72 -18.21
CA GLN A 46 -13.56 8.07 -18.58
C GLN A 46 -13.66 6.58 -18.18
N LYS A 47 -12.71 6.11 -17.37
CA LYS A 47 -12.70 4.73 -16.85
C LYS A 47 -13.70 4.59 -15.72
N ARG A 48 -14.45 3.48 -15.76
CA ARG A 48 -15.39 3.08 -14.69
C ARG A 48 -14.64 2.41 -13.55
N LEU A 49 -15.06 2.67 -12.32
CA LEU A 49 -14.57 1.99 -11.14
C LEU A 49 -15.02 0.52 -11.11
N PRO A 50 -14.24 -0.38 -10.49
CA PRO A 50 -14.64 -1.77 -10.33
C PRO A 50 -15.92 -1.87 -9.49
N VAL A 51 -16.82 -2.78 -9.85
CA VAL A 51 -18.18 -2.90 -9.27
C VAL A 51 -18.13 -3.06 -7.74
N ARG A 52 -17.17 -3.85 -7.23
CA ARG A 52 -17.00 -4.08 -5.79
C ARG A 52 -16.72 -2.80 -4.99
N ALA A 53 -16.14 -1.77 -5.61
CA ALA A 53 -15.81 -0.53 -4.93
C ALA A 53 -16.99 0.46 -4.89
N TRP A 54 -18.10 0.22 -5.59
CA TRP A 54 -19.17 1.22 -5.69
C TRP A 54 -19.91 1.45 -4.38
N GLU A 55 -20.10 0.39 -3.59
CA GLU A 55 -20.73 0.49 -2.28
C GLU A 55 -19.89 1.36 -1.34
N ASP A 56 -18.60 1.06 -1.27
CA ASP A 56 -17.63 1.82 -0.48
C ASP A 56 -17.54 3.29 -0.93
N VAL A 57 -17.54 3.54 -2.25
CA VAL A 57 -17.51 4.89 -2.81
C VAL A 57 -18.71 5.74 -2.42
N ARG A 58 -19.88 5.12 -2.18
CA ARG A 58 -21.10 5.83 -1.77
C ARG A 58 -21.19 6.05 -0.26
N ASN A 59 -20.71 5.09 0.53
CA ASN A 59 -20.95 5.04 1.96
C ASN A 59 -19.78 5.56 2.79
N GLU A 60 -18.55 5.37 2.31
CA GLU A 60 -17.33 5.69 3.05
C GLU A 60 -16.67 6.98 2.56
N ASN A 61 -15.74 7.50 3.36
CA ASN A 61 -15.05 8.74 3.07
C ASN A 61 -13.61 8.50 2.57
N ARG A 62 -13.12 9.48 1.81
CA ARG A 62 -11.69 9.59 1.51
C ARG A 62 -10.95 10.10 2.74
N LEU A 63 -9.66 9.78 2.87
CA LEU A 63 -8.88 10.21 4.02
C LEU A 63 -8.88 11.73 4.18
N PHE A 64 -8.58 12.48 3.11
CA PHE A 64 -8.57 13.94 3.17
C PHE A 64 -9.94 14.57 3.45
N ALA A 65 -11.04 13.96 3.01
CA ALA A 65 -12.38 14.46 3.33
C ALA A 65 -12.64 14.45 4.85
N LEU A 66 -12.02 13.53 5.60
CA LEU A 66 -12.05 13.49 7.06
C LEU A 66 -11.06 14.49 7.67
N LEU A 67 -9.84 14.56 7.15
CA LEU A 67 -8.77 15.39 7.72
C LEU A 67 -9.00 16.90 7.55
N CYS A 68 -9.58 17.34 6.43
CA CYS A 68 -9.82 18.77 6.18
C CYS A 68 -10.80 19.42 7.15
N ARG A 69 -11.63 18.60 7.82
CA ARG A 69 -12.56 19.08 8.86
C ARG A 69 -11.88 19.26 10.22
N LEU A 70 -10.64 18.78 10.38
CA LEU A 70 -9.91 18.82 11.62
C LEU A 70 -8.88 19.97 11.65
N PRO A 71 -8.63 20.56 12.82
CA PRO A 71 -7.51 21.48 13.01
C PRO A 71 -6.19 20.82 12.60
N ARG A 72 -5.35 21.56 11.88
CA ARG A 72 -4.04 21.09 11.39
C ARG A 72 -4.11 19.75 10.64
N PHE A 73 -5.19 19.51 9.90
CA PHE A 73 -5.43 18.28 9.15
C PHE A 73 -5.35 17.00 9.99
N GLY A 74 -5.64 17.08 11.30
CA GLY A 74 -5.65 15.91 12.18
C GLY A 74 -4.27 15.29 12.44
N VAL A 75 -3.19 16.06 12.36
CA VAL A 75 -1.85 15.58 12.77
C VAL A 75 -1.89 15.05 14.21
N GLY A 76 -1.33 13.86 14.41
CA GLY A 76 -1.33 13.11 15.67
C GLY A 76 -2.56 12.22 15.88
N ARG A 77 -3.56 12.26 14.99
CA ARG A 77 -4.75 11.38 15.09
C ARG A 77 -4.52 10.02 14.46
N THR A 78 -5.25 9.04 14.96
CA THR A 78 -5.28 7.68 14.43
C THR A 78 -6.40 7.51 13.40
N VAL A 79 -6.05 6.97 12.25
CA VAL A 79 -7.00 6.64 11.18
C VAL A 79 -6.90 5.15 10.87
N THR A 80 -8.04 4.54 10.58
CA THR A 80 -8.15 3.13 10.20
C THR A 80 -8.92 3.00 8.89
N ARG A 81 -9.03 1.77 8.39
CA ARG A 81 -9.74 1.44 7.16
C ARG A 81 -10.84 0.44 7.44
N LYS A 82 -12.00 0.59 6.79
CA LYS A 82 -13.10 -0.39 6.87
C LYS A 82 -12.60 -1.77 6.45
N SER A 83 -11.85 -1.84 5.35
CA SER A 83 -11.29 -3.11 4.86
C SER A 83 -10.37 -3.80 5.88
N TRP A 84 -9.69 -3.05 6.74
CA TRP A 84 -8.87 -3.64 7.80
C TRP A 84 -9.71 -4.13 8.96
N LEU A 85 -10.68 -3.34 9.39
CA LEU A 85 -11.62 -3.72 10.45
C LEU A 85 -12.40 -5.00 10.11
N TRP A 86 -12.61 -5.29 8.82
CA TRP A 86 -13.30 -6.50 8.37
C TRP A 86 -12.38 -7.69 8.13
N ALA A 87 -11.10 -7.45 7.87
CA ALA A 87 -10.15 -8.51 7.52
C ALA A 87 -9.33 -9.01 8.71
N HIS A 88 -9.14 -8.17 9.73
CA HIS A 88 -8.24 -8.40 10.84
C HIS A 88 -8.93 -8.02 12.15
N ASP A 89 -8.85 -8.91 13.13
CA ASP A 89 -9.27 -8.64 14.51
C ASP A 89 -8.20 -7.79 15.24
N GLU A 90 -6.95 -7.89 14.79
CA GLU A 90 -5.85 -7.11 15.34
C GLU A 90 -5.92 -5.64 14.89
N PRO A 91 -5.53 -4.68 15.75
CA PRO A 91 -5.65 -3.28 15.41
C PRO A 91 -4.68 -2.89 14.30
N CYS A 92 -5.27 -2.33 13.25
CA CYS A 92 -4.56 -1.78 12.10
C CYS A 92 -4.92 -0.30 11.97
N TYR A 93 -3.91 0.58 12.09
CA TYR A 93 -4.12 2.02 12.00
C TYR A 93 -2.86 2.74 11.53
N TRP A 94 -3.07 3.97 11.07
CA TRP A 94 -2.01 4.94 10.83
C TRP A 94 -2.08 6.06 11.86
N VAL A 95 -0.94 6.48 12.37
CA VAL A 95 -0.80 7.72 13.14
C VAL A 95 -0.27 8.81 12.22
N ILE A 96 -1.06 9.85 12.00
CA ILE A 96 -0.73 10.91 11.03
C ILE A 96 0.38 11.82 11.59
N THR A 97 1.44 12.06 10.81
CA THR A 97 2.54 12.95 11.19
C THR A 97 2.60 14.20 10.32
N LYS A 98 2.46 14.03 9.00
CA LYS A 98 2.57 15.12 8.03
C LYS A 98 1.46 15.03 7.00
N VAL A 99 0.96 16.18 6.59
CA VAL A 99 -0.08 16.29 5.55
C VAL A 99 0.35 17.35 4.54
N LYS A 100 0.21 17.03 3.25
CA LYS A 100 0.39 17.95 2.13
C LYS A 100 -0.89 17.94 1.31
N ALA A 101 -1.76 18.93 1.57
CA ALA A 101 -3.01 19.11 0.85
C ALA A 101 -2.78 19.70 -0.56
N ASP A 102 -3.67 19.36 -1.49
CA ASP A 102 -3.79 20.01 -2.78
C ASP A 102 -4.65 21.27 -2.63
N TYR A 103 -4.00 22.43 -2.61
CA TYR A 103 -4.63 23.73 -2.36
C TYR A 103 -5.49 24.25 -3.52
N MET A 104 -5.41 23.61 -4.70
CA MET A 104 -6.25 23.96 -5.85
C MET A 104 -7.61 23.27 -5.84
N ALA A 105 -7.81 22.29 -4.95
CA ALA A 105 -9.11 21.66 -4.74
C ALA A 105 -9.97 22.58 -3.87
N GLU A 106 -11.17 22.92 -4.31
CA GLU A 106 -12.11 23.81 -3.61
C GLU A 106 -12.36 23.37 -2.17
N ASN A 107 -12.52 22.06 -1.95
CA ASN A 107 -12.76 21.46 -0.64
C ASN A 107 -11.49 20.93 0.05
N MET A 108 -10.31 21.16 -0.55
CA MET A 108 -9.01 20.60 -0.11
C MET A 108 -9.03 19.07 0.10
N ASP A 109 -9.94 18.35 -0.57
CA ASP A 109 -10.29 16.95 -0.32
C ASP A 109 -9.29 15.93 -0.90
N HIS A 110 -8.11 16.40 -1.33
CA HIS A 110 -7.05 15.60 -1.94
C HIS A 110 -5.67 16.01 -1.43
N GLY A 111 -4.72 15.09 -1.50
CA GLY A 111 -3.32 15.35 -1.20
C GLY A 111 -2.55 14.09 -0.83
N ARG A 112 -1.45 14.28 -0.10
CA ARG A 112 -0.58 13.22 0.42
C ARG A 112 -0.46 13.30 1.93
N VAL A 113 -0.44 12.15 2.57
CA VAL A 113 -0.32 12.02 4.03
C VAL A 113 0.86 11.12 4.33
N TRP A 114 1.56 11.40 5.42
CA TRP A 114 2.58 10.54 5.97
C TRP A 114 2.23 10.20 7.42
N GLY A 115 2.65 9.02 7.85
CA GLY A 115 2.38 8.54 9.20
C GLY A 115 3.17 7.30 9.58
N TYR A 116 2.98 6.87 10.82
CA TYR A 116 3.45 5.58 11.32
C TYR A 116 2.39 4.53 11.07
N LEU A 117 2.78 3.39 10.50
CA LEU A 117 1.89 2.24 10.30
C LEU A 117 1.98 1.33 11.52
N THR A 118 0.84 1.04 12.12
CA THR A 118 0.69 -0.13 12.99
C THR A 118 -0.16 -1.14 12.24
N PHE A 119 0.44 -2.25 11.83
CA PHE A 119 -0.26 -3.33 11.12
C PHE A 119 -0.26 -4.59 11.99
N LYS A 120 -1.46 -5.08 12.31
CA LYS A 120 -1.66 -6.23 13.21
C LYS A 120 -0.91 -6.10 14.54
N GLY A 121 -0.97 -4.92 15.15
CA GLY A 121 -0.24 -4.60 16.39
C GLY A 121 1.27 -4.40 16.26
N LYS A 122 1.89 -4.72 15.12
CA LYS A 122 3.32 -4.44 14.87
C LYS A 122 3.45 -3.00 14.38
N THR A 123 4.12 -2.16 15.16
CA THR A 123 4.32 -0.74 14.84
C THR A 123 5.64 -0.55 14.10
N GLU A 124 5.58 0.11 12.94
CA GLU A 124 6.78 0.51 12.19
C GLU A 124 7.38 1.79 12.80
N GLU A 125 8.70 1.82 12.97
CA GLU A 125 9.42 2.98 13.50
C GLU A 125 9.63 4.10 12.47
N GLU A 126 9.50 3.79 11.18
CA GLU A 126 9.71 4.75 10.10
C GLU A 126 8.42 5.42 9.66
N VAL A 127 8.50 6.72 9.39
CA VAL A 127 7.39 7.47 8.78
C VAL A 127 7.29 7.13 7.31
N ARG A 128 6.16 6.58 6.88
CA ARG A 128 5.89 6.23 5.47
C ARG A 128 4.79 7.08 4.87
N GLU A 129 4.82 7.23 3.54
CA GLU A 129 3.71 7.84 2.80
C GLU A 129 2.52 6.86 2.84
N ILE A 130 1.36 7.38 3.21
CA ILE A 130 0.13 6.60 3.25
C ILE A 130 -0.33 6.39 1.81
N ASP A 131 -0.35 5.13 1.40
CA ASP A 131 -0.90 4.73 0.12
C ASP A 131 -2.43 4.74 0.14
N LYS A 132 -3.05 4.83 -1.05
CA LYS A 132 -4.51 4.70 -1.23
C LYS A 132 -5.34 5.73 -0.46
N THR A 133 -4.77 6.89 -0.18
CA THR A 133 -5.43 8.05 0.42
C THR A 133 -6.73 8.47 -0.29
N MET A 134 -6.77 8.26 -1.61
CA MET A 134 -7.91 8.57 -2.48
C MET A 134 -9.05 7.54 -2.45
N TYR A 135 -8.89 6.42 -1.75
CA TYR A 135 -9.93 5.40 -1.66
C TYR A 135 -11.01 5.84 -0.67
N HIS A 136 -12.25 5.46 -0.93
CA HIS A 136 -13.38 5.63 -0.02
C HIS A 136 -13.44 4.44 0.92
N ASP A 137 -12.55 4.39 1.90
CA ASP A 137 -12.41 3.25 2.82
C ASP A 137 -11.94 3.71 4.21
N TRP A 138 -11.73 5.02 4.38
CA TRP A 138 -11.09 5.56 5.56
C TRP A 138 -12.12 5.91 6.64
N ARG A 139 -11.77 5.59 7.88
CA ARG A 139 -12.52 5.94 9.08
C ARG A 139 -11.57 6.54 10.11
N MET A 140 -12.04 7.55 10.83
CA MET A 140 -11.29 8.17 11.92
C MET A 140 -11.64 7.45 13.22
N VAL A 141 -10.64 7.13 14.04
CA VAL A 141 -10.89 6.62 15.39
C VAL A 141 -11.18 7.80 16.32
N PRO A 142 -12.32 7.81 17.05
CA PRO A 142 -12.62 8.84 18.05
C PRO A 142 -11.58 8.87 19.17
N LYS A 143 -11.24 10.06 19.69
CA LYS A 143 -10.18 10.25 20.70
C LYS A 143 -10.32 9.35 21.93
N HIS A 144 -11.55 9.16 22.40
CA HIS A 144 -11.82 8.37 23.61
C HIS A 144 -11.66 6.85 23.37
N GLU A 145 -11.74 6.40 22.12
CA GLU A 145 -11.56 4.99 21.76
C GLU A 145 -10.11 4.68 21.35
N GLU A 146 -9.27 5.70 21.11
CA GLU A 146 -7.89 5.49 20.64
C GLU A 146 -7.06 4.64 21.60
N GLU A 147 -7.23 4.81 22.91
CA GLU A 147 -6.52 4.02 23.91
C GLU A 147 -7.01 2.57 23.94
N ALA A 148 -8.32 2.34 23.80
CA ALA A 148 -8.88 1.00 23.73
C ALA A 148 -8.44 0.28 22.45
N PHE A 149 -8.41 0.99 21.33
CA PHE A 149 -7.99 0.46 20.03
C PHE A 149 -6.50 0.10 19.99
N LYS A 150 -5.66 0.82 20.73
CA LYS A 150 -4.21 0.55 20.83
C LYS A 150 -3.89 -0.63 21.77
N LYS A 151 -4.78 -0.97 22.69
CA LYS A 151 -4.56 -2.10 23.61
C LYS A 151 -4.66 -3.40 22.82
N PHE A 152 -3.49 -3.96 22.52
CA PHE A 152 -3.38 -5.25 21.87
C PHE A 152 -2.38 -6.12 22.62
N THR A 153 -2.81 -7.32 22.98
CA THR A 153 -1.95 -8.38 23.47
C THR A 153 -1.47 -9.19 22.27
N PRO A 154 -0.17 -9.13 21.91
CA PRO A 154 0.34 -9.89 20.79
C PRO A 154 0.19 -11.38 21.08
N VAL A 155 -0.58 -12.05 20.22
CA VAL A 155 -0.65 -13.51 20.21
C VAL A 155 0.69 -14.02 19.66
N SER A 156 1.30 -15.00 20.34
CA SER A 156 2.51 -15.64 19.86
C SER A 156 2.22 -16.36 18.55
N GLU A 157 2.82 -15.89 17.46
CA GLU A 157 2.73 -16.56 16.15
C GLU A 157 3.57 -17.85 16.21
N GLU A 158 2.93 -19.02 16.27
CA GLU A 158 3.59 -20.30 16.05
C GLU A 158 3.86 -20.46 14.54
N THR A 159 5.00 -19.98 14.08
CA THR A 159 5.42 -20.17 12.69
C THR A 159 5.98 -21.57 12.49
N VAL A 160 5.47 -22.28 11.48
CA VAL A 160 6.05 -23.56 11.06
C VAL A 160 7.43 -23.28 10.49
N ARG A 161 8.49 -23.72 11.18
CA ARG A 161 9.88 -23.48 10.78
C ARG A 161 10.34 -24.37 9.63
N PHE A 162 9.83 -25.60 9.56
CA PHE A 162 10.31 -26.62 8.63
C PHE A 162 9.18 -27.16 7.77
N LEU A 163 9.39 -27.16 6.45
CA LEU A 163 8.49 -27.79 5.48
C LEU A 163 9.19 -28.92 4.73
N PRO A 164 8.49 -30.01 4.40
CA PRO A 164 9.06 -31.05 3.54
C PRO A 164 9.28 -30.53 2.12
N TYR A 165 10.35 -30.98 1.46
CA TYR A 165 10.53 -30.71 0.04
C TYR A 165 9.42 -31.36 -0.81
N PRO A 166 9.03 -30.73 -1.94
CA PRO A 166 8.09 -31.35 -2.87
C PRO A 166 8.65 -32.67 -3.42
N PRO A 167 7.78 -33.62 -3.83
CA PRO A 167 8.16 -35.02 -4.06
C PRO A 167 9.35 -35.23 -5.02
N LEU A 168 9.43 -34.44 -6.09
CA LEU A 168 10.50 -34.54 -7.08
C LEU A 168 11.86 -34.10 -6.49
N LEU A 169 11.91 -32.94 -5.84
CA LEU A 169 13.14 -32.42 -5.24
C LEU A 169 13.62 -33.33 -4.11
N ARG A 170 12.69 -33.84 -3.29
CA ARG A 170 12.98 -34.84 -2.27
C ARG A 170 13.68 -36.06 -2.89
N ALA A 171 13.13 -36.62 -3.97
CA ALA A 171 13.72 -37.79 -4.64
C ALA A 171 15.10 -37.49 -5.25
N MET A 172 15.29 -36.31 -5.84
CA MET A 172 16.58 -35.90 -6.41
C MET A 172 17.66 -35.75 -5.33
N ILE A 173 17.34 -35.13 -4.19
CA ILE A 173 18.26 -34.95 -3.07
C ILE A 173 18.67 -36.31 -2.49
N LEU A 174 17.69 -37.21 -2.29
CA LEU A 174 17.97 -38.57 -1.81
C LEU A 174 18.85 -39.36 -2.78
N ALA A 175 18.60 -39.27 -4.10
CA ALA A 175 19.42 -39.92 -5.11
C ALA A 175 20.86 -39.36 -5.15
N GLN A 176 21.03 -38.05 -4.91
CA GLN A 176 22.35 -37.43 -4.83
C GLN A 176 23.12 -37.88 -3.58
N TRP A 177 22.49 -37.95 -2.42
CA TRP A 177 23.12 -38.46 -1.19
C TRP A 177 23.54 -39.92 -1.28
N GLN A 178 22.72 -40.75 -1.94
CA GLN A 178 23.08 -42.13 -2.28
C GLN A 178 24.33 -42.20 -3.15
N LYS A 179 24.43 -41.32 -4.16
CA LYS A 179 25.61 -41.25 -5.04
C LYS A 179 26.86 -40.76 -4.31
N GLU A 180 26.71 -39.88 -3.31
CA GLU A 180 27.79 -39.34 -2.49
C GLU A 180 28.19 -40.26 -1.31
N GLY A 181 27.47 -41.36 -1.09
CA GLY A 181 27.75 -42.32 -0.01
C GLY A 181 27.42 -41.82 1.40
N LYS A 182 26.57 -40.79 1.52
CA LYS A 182 26.15 -40.24 2.82
C LYS A 182 25.00 -41.09 3.43
N PRO A 183 25.01 -41.37 4.74
CA PRO A 183 23.94 -42.14 5.38
C PRO A 183 22.61 -41.37 5.36
N ILE A 184 21.56 -42.01 4.86
CA ILE A 184 20.20 -41.46 4.75
C ILE A 184 19.50 -41.60 6.10
N MET A 185 19.79 -40.72 7.06
CA MET A 185 19.09 -40.73 8.37
C MET A 185 18.14 -39.54 8.56
N GLU A 186 18.27 -38.47 7.79
CA GLU A 186 17.46 -37.26 7.96
C GLU A 186 16.61 -36.98 6.72
N GLU A 187 15.32 -36.67 6.92
CA GLU A 187 14.47 -36.22 5.83
C GLU A 187 14.91 -34.81 5.39
N PRO A 188 15.06 -34.57 4.08
CA PRO A 188 15.36 -33.23 3.61
C PRO A 188 14.16 -32.33 3.91
N VAL A 189 14.40 -31.24 4.64
CA VAL A 189 13.42 -30.21 5.00
C VAL A 189 13.92 -28.83 4.59
N ILE A 190 12.98 -27.97 4.20
CA ILE A 190 13.19 -26.56 3.90
C ILE A 190 13.04 -25.79 5.20
N ASP A 191 14.10 -25.10 5.60
CA ASP A 191 14.10 -24.14 6.72
C ASP A 191 13.58 -22.79 6.22
N LEU A 192 12.37 -22.41 6.66
CA LEU A 192 11.71 -21.20 6.20
C LEU A 192 12.26 -19.90 6.83
N GLU A 193 13.07 -19.97 7.89
CA GLU A 193 13.66 -18.77 8.50
C GLU A 193 14.86 -18.23 7.70
N LYS A 194 15.47 -19.05 6.84
CA LYS A 194 16.71 -18.74 6.11
C LYS A 194 16.53 -18.48 4.62
N VAL A 195 15.31 -18.61 4.10
CA VAL A 195 14.96 -18.35 2.69
C VAL A 195 14.52 -16.91 2.52
#